data_AF-D8M1P1-F1
#
_entry.id   AF-D8M1P1-F1
#
_cell.length_a   1.000
_cell.length_b   1.000
_cell.length_c   1.000
_cell.angle_alpha   90.00
_cell.angle_beta   90.00
_cell.angle_gamma   90.00
#
_symmetry.space_group_name_H-M   'P 1'
#
loop_
_entity.id
_entity.type
_entity.pdbx_description
1 polymer ?
#
loop_
_entity_poly.entity_id
_entity_poly.type
_entity_poly.pdbx_seq_one_letter_code
_entity_poly.pdbx_strand_id
1 'polypeptide(L)'
;MKYLAEALLAVIQGVKAAVVDPSHVELSRLLDCVYTLSYVNDRLIKEPLAKYAFIRKDAQLNEAYKLCTSTIKQYTQSYLQRSLEGLLRALHECFDVDWVAYRTLQPMRVEVADFLTRLALVSGDLTLYVGIDAKQAIGKLVAAALEKMVDIFQGLRDITEPAYCQLLIEVSVMEKALPSPMFSTLRTLLEKGFRGVITEETKVVVDKYVSEAYEKMKRIIEPLN
;
A
#
# COMPACT_ATOMS: atom_id res chain seq x y z
N MET A 1 4.44 -25.61 32.80
CA MET A 1 3.79 -25.40 31.48
C MET A 1 2.39 -24.86 31.62
N LYS A 2 1.49 -25.49 32.40
CA LYS A 2 0.12 -25.00 32.67
C LYS A 2 0.00 -23.48 32.87
N TYR A 3 0.69 -22.91 33.86
CA TYR A 3 0.63 -21.47 34.15
C TYR A 3 1.14 -20.57 33.02
N LEU A 4 2.12 -21.03 32.23
CA LEU A 4 2.62 -20.28 31.07
C LEU A 4 1.58 -20.27 29.95
N ALA A 5 0.99 -21.43 29.65
CA ALA A 5 -0.04 -21.55 28.61
C ALA A 5 -1.30 -20.75 28.98
N GLU A 6 -1.72 -20.80 30.24
CA GLU A 6 -2.84 -19.99 30.77
C GLU A 6 -2.55 -18.49 30.68
N ALA A 7 -1.34 -18.04 31.05
CA ALA A 7 -0.95 -16.64 30.92
C ALA A 7 -0.92 -16.18 29.45
N LEU A 8 -0.38 -16.99 28.55
CA LEU A 8 -0.37 -16.68 27.11
C LEU A 8 -1.78 -16.59 26.55
N LEU A 9 -2.66 -17.53 26.88
CA LEU A 9 -4.06 -17.49 26.48
C LEU A 9 -4.76 -16.22 27.00
N ALA A 10 -4.54 -15.85 28.26
CA ALA A 10 -5.12 -14.64 28.85
C ALA A 10 -4.62 -13.38 28.13
N VAL A 11 -3.33 -13.29 27.80
CA VAL A 11 -2.77 -12.16 27.02
C VAL A 11 -3.40 -12.09 25.63
N ILE A 12 -3.45 -13.21 24.90
CA ILE A 12 -4.02 -13.26 23.54
C ILE A 12 -5.50 -12.86 23.57
N GLN A 13 -6.27 -13.38 24.53
CA GLN A 13 -7.68 -13.04 24.71
C GLN A 13 -7.87 -11.58 25.10
N GLY A 14 -6.99 -11.02 25.95
CA GLY A 14 -7.02 -9.61 26.32
C GLY A 14 -6.77 -8.68 25.14
N VAL A 15 -5.77 -9.00 24.29
CA VAL A 15 -5.53 -8.27 23.04
C VAL A 15 -6.74 -8.38 22.12
N LYS A 16 -7.33 -9.58 22.00
CA LYS A 16 -8.51 -9.79 21.18
C LYS A 16 -9.72 -8.99 21.67
N ALA A 17 -9.93 -8.92 22.98
CA ALA A 17 -11.01 -8.13 23.57
C ALA A 17 -10.84 -6.62 23.36
N ALA A 18 -9.59 -6.14 23.22
CA ALA A 18 -9.30 -4.75 22.88
C ALA A 18 -9.63 -4.37 21.42
N VAL A 19 -9.85 -5.36 20.56
CA VAL A 19 -10.25 -5.18 19.15
C VAL A 19 -11.56 -5.92 18.92
N VAL A 20 -12.66 -5.26 19.29
CA VAL A 20 -14.03 -5.81 19.19
C VAL A 20 -14.39 -6.11 17.74
N ASP A 21 -14.08 -5.19 16.83
CA ASP A 21 -14.22 -5.39 15.38
C ASP A 21 -12.96 -4.88 14.66
N PRO A 22 -12.17 -5.79 14.05
CA PRO A 22 -11.01 -5.41 13.25
C PRO A 22 -11.35 -4.46 12.08
N SER A 23 -12.58 -4.49 11.58
CA SER A 23 -13.00 -3.68 10.43
C SER A 23 -13.17 -2.20 10.76
N HIS A 24 -13.34 -1.86 12.04
CA HIS A 24 -13.73 -0.51 12.46
C HIS A 24 -12.75 0.17 13.43
N VAL A 25 -11.86 -0.58 14.08
CA VAL A 25 -10.83 0.00 14.96
C VAL A 25 -9.80 0.82 14.16
N GLU A 26 -9.05 1.73 14.77
CA GLU A 26 -7.97 2.45 14.10
C GLU A 26 -6.90 1.50 13.52
N LEU A 27 -6.36 1.83 12.34
CA LEU A 27 -5.34 1.01 11.66
C LEU A 27 -4.05 0.90 12.49
N SER A 28 -3.62 1.98 13.13
CA SER A 28 -2.48 2.01 14.07
C SER A 28 -2.67 0.99 15.20
N ARG A 29 -3.88 0.96 15.78
CA ARG A 29 -4.21 0.01 16.84
C ARG A 29 -4.20 -1.43 16.37
N LEU A 30 -4.65 -1.72 15.13
CA LEU A 30 -4.51 -3.05 14.55
C LEU A 30 -3.04 -3.45 14.40
N LEU A 31 -2.20 -2.55 13.92
CA LEU A 31 -0.78 -2.81 13.74
C LEU A 31 -0.08 -3.08 15.07
N ASP A 32 -0.38 -2.31 16.11
CA ASP A 32 0.14 -2.54 17.46
C ASP A 32 -0.25 -3.94 17.98
N CYS A 33 -1.51 -4.34 17.75
CA CYS A 33 -1.98 -5.67 18.13
C CYS A 33 -1.29 -6.77 17.31
N VAL A 34 -1.13 -6.59 15.99
CA VAL A 34 -0.40 -7.53 15.13
C VAL A 34 1.04 -7.67 15.59
N TYR A 35 1.75 -6.57 15.83
CA TYR A 35 3.12 -6.58 16.29
C TYR A 35 3.27 -7.28 17.64
N THR A 36 2.40 -6.94 18.61
CA THR A 36 2.40 -7.56 19.94
C THR A 36 2.15 -9.07 19.85
N LEU A 37 1.15 -9.49 19.08
CA LEU A 37 0.83 -10.91 18.92
C LEU A 37 1.93 -11.65 18.14
N SER A 38 2.53 -11.03 17.13
CA SER A 38 3.67 -11.60 16.40
C SER A 38 4.87 -11.83 17.33
N TYR A 39 5.17 -10.88 18.21
CA TYR A 39 6.19 -11.05 19.25
C TYR A 39 5.86 -12.23 20.19
N VAL A 40 4.62 -12.30 20.69
CA VAL A 40 4.16 -13.42 21.53
C VAL A 40 4.31 -14.75 20.78
N ASN A 41 3.88 -14.80 19.52
CA ASN A 41 3.93 -16.00 18.70
C ASN A 41 5.36 -16.49 18.46
N ASP A 42 6.27 -15.60 18.07
CA ASP A 42 7.62 -15.98 17.70
C ASP A 42 8.51 -16.21 18.92
N ARG A 43 8.51 -15.29 19.88
CA ARG A 43 9.43 -15.31 21.04
C ARG A 43 8.93 -16.15 22.21
N LEU A 44 7.63 -16.15 22.47
CA LEU A 44 7.07 -16.81 23.65
C LEU A 44 6.46 -18.18 23.35
N ILE A 45 6.22 -18.51 22.08
CA ILE A 45 5.63 -19.79 21.68
C ILE A 45 6.60 -20.58 20.77
N LYS A 46 6.90 -20.10 19.55
CA LYS A 46 7.70 -20.86 18.56
C LYS A 46 9.12 -21.11 19.02
N GLU A 47 9.83 -20.10 19.53
CA GLU A 47 11.21 -20.25 19.97
C GLU A 47 11.35 -21.28 21.12
N PRO A 48 10.50 -21.25 22.18
CA PRO A 48 10.46 -22.32 23.18
C PRO A 48 10.09 -23.71 22.62
N LEU A 49 9.10 -23.80 21.71
CA LEU A 49 8.71 -25.06 21.07
C LEU A 49 9.83 -25.68 20.22
N ALA A 50 10.68 -24.84 19.64
CA ALA A 50 11.85 -25.26 18.88
C ALA A 50 12.94 -25.81 19.83
N LYS A 51 13.18 -25.15 20.96
CA LYS A 51 14.23 -25.50 21.94
C LYS A 51 13.88 -26.70 22.81
N TYR A 52 12.62 -26.87 23.18
CA TYR A 52 12.21 -27.85 24.20
C TYR A 52 11.17 -28.84 23.67
N ALA A 53 11.63 -30.01 23.24
CA ALA A 53 10.77 -31.03 22.60
C ALA A 53 9.63 -31.54 23.50
N PHE A 54 9.83 -31.58 24.82
CA PHE A 54 8.80 -32.06 25.77
C PHE A 54 7.57 -31.15 25.83
N ILE A 55 7.71 -29.88 25.46
CA ILE A 55 6.62 -28.88 25.48
C ILE A 55 5.63 -29.09 24.32
N ARG A 56 6.05 -29.73 23.22
CA ARG A 56 5.23 -29.87 22.00
C ARG A 56 3.92 -30.64 22.20
N LYS A 57 3.85 -31.49 23.23
CA LYS A 57 2.65 -32.29 23.55
C LYS A 57 1.63 -31.54 24.42
N ASP A 58 1.94 -30.31 24.86
CA ASP A 58 1.05 -29.53 25.70
C ASP A 58 -0.16 -29.01 24.89
N ALA A 59 -1.36 -29.42 25.26
CA ALA A 59 -2.58 -29.07 24.54
C ALA A 59 -2.92 -27.58 24.63
N GLN A 60 -2.73 -26.95 25.80
CA GLN A 60 -3.06 -25.54 26.02
C GLN A 60 -2.09 -24.63 25.28
N LEU A 61 -0.81 -24.98 25.20
CA LEU A 61 0.15 -24.19 24.42
C LEU A 61 -0.13 -24.30 22.92
N ASN A 62 -0.53 -25.48 22.43
CA ASN A 62 -0.94 -25.65 21.03
C ASN A 62 -2.23 -24.86 20.72
N GLU A 63 -3.15 -24.76 21.67
CA GLU A 63 -4.33 -23.89 21.58
C GLU A 63 -3.94 -22.41 21.52
N ALA A 64 -3.06 -21.96 22.42
CA ALA A 64 -2.53 -20.59 22.42
C ALA A 64 -1.86 -20.24 21.08
N TYR A 65 -1.04 -21.15 20.55
CA TYR A 65 -0.38 -20.99 19.25
C TYR A 65 -1.39 -20.80 18.10
N LYS A 66 -2.41 -21.67 18.04
CA LYS A 66 -3.47 -21.62 17.03
C LYS A 66 -4.29 -20.33 17.15
N LEU A 67 -4.68 -19.96 18.37
CA LEU A 67 -5.43 -18.73 18.62
C LEU A 67 -4.63 -17.49 18.24
N CYS A 68 -3.36 -17.42 18.65
CA CYS A 68 -2.47 -16.30 18.32
C CYS A 68 -2.29 -16.19 16.80
N THR A 69 -1.93 -17.29 16.13
CA THR A 69 -1.70 -17.32 14.67
C THR A 69 -2.96 -16.95 13.88
N SER A 70 -4.13 -17.46 14.28
CA SER A 70 -5.39 -17.10 13.61
C SER A 70 -5.79 -15.64 13.83
N THR A 71 -5.54 -15.10 15.03
CA THR A 71 -5.83 -13.69 15.35
C THR A 71 -4.91 -12.74 14.58
N ILE A 72 -3.60 -13.02 14.52
CA ILE A 72 -2.64 -12.29 13.69
C ILE A 72 -3.12 -12.28 12.24
N LYS A 73 -3.44 -13.47 11.69
CA LYS A 73 -3.92 -13.59 10.31
C LYS A 73 -5.16 -12.74 10.05
N GLN A 74 -6.15 -12.79 10.95
CA GLN A 74 -7.38 -12.00 10.82
C GLN A 74 -7.09 -10.49 10.82
N TYR A 75 -6.25 -10.00 11.74
CA TYR A 75 -5.96 -8.58 11.87
C TYR A 75 -5.12 -8.07 10.70
N THR A 76 -4.11 -8.84 10.27
CA THR A 76 -3.33 -8.54 9.07
C THR A 76 -4.21 -8.48 7.83
N GLN A 77 -5.15 -9.42 7.66
CA GLN A 77 -6.09 -9.40 6.54
C GLN A 77 -7.01 -8.17 6.57
N SER A 78 -7.54 -7.82 7.74
CA SER A 78 -8.39 -6.64 7.90
C SER A 78 -7.62 -5.34 7.61
N TYR A 79 -6.40 -5.20 8.13
CA TYR A 79 -5.51 -4.08 7.83
C TYR A 79 -5.26 -3.97 6.32
N LEU A 80 -4.83 -5.07 5.68
CA LEU A 80 -4.54 -5.09 4.25
C LEU A 80 -5.75 -4.71 3.39
N GLN A 81 -6.93 -5.24 3.71
CA GLN A 81 -8.16 -4.92 2.99
C GLN A 81 -8.50 -3.43 3.10
N ARG A 82 -8.46 -2.89 4.31
CA ARG A 82 -8.81 -1.49 4.57
C ARG A 82 -7.80 -0.52 3.96
N SER A 83 -6.51 -0.85 4.05
CA SER A 83 -5.44 -0.10 3.40
C SER A 83 -5.59 -0.12 1.87
N LEU A 84 -5.95 -1.27 1.28
CA LEU A 84 -6.24 -1.38 -0.15
C LEU A 84 -7.42 -0.48 -0.54
N GLU A 85 -8.54 -0.59 0.15
CA GLU A 85 -9.74 0.22 -0.13
C GLU A 85 -9.44 1.73 -0.02
N GLY A 86 -8.68 2.13 0.99
CA GLY A 86 -8.23 3.51 1.18
C GLY A 86 -7.30 4.00 0.07
N LEU A 87 -6.32 3.20 -0.33
CA LEU A 87 -5.39 3.54 -1.42
C LEU A 87 -6.11 3.64 -2.77
N LEU A 88 -7.02 2.71 -3.07
CA LEU A 88 -7.81 2.74 -4.30
C LEU A 88 -8.72 3.98 -4.36
N ARG A 89 -9.28 4.39 -3.22
CA ARG A 89 -10.10 5.62 -3.14
C ARG A 89 -9.24 6.86 -3.37
N ALA A 90 -8.11 6.99 -2.66
CA ALA A 90 -7.19 8.11 -2.82
C ALA A 90 -6.68 8.23 -4.26
N LEU A 91 -6.37 7.09 -4.90
CA LEU A 91 -5.97 7.07 -6.30
C LEU A 91 -7.09 7.54 -7.23
N HIS A 92 -8.32 7.09 -7.01
CA HIS A 92 -9.46 7.56 -7.81
C HIS A 92 -9.65 9.07 -7.69
N GLU A 93 -9.59 9.60 -6.46
CA GLU A 93 -9.67 11.04 -6.17
C GLU A 93 -8.52 11.83 -6.84
N CYS A 94 -7.33 11.24 -7.01
CA CYS A 94 -6.25 11.88 -7.76
C CYS A 94 -6.64 12.16 -9.21
N PHE A 95 -7.41 11.28 -9.86
CA PHE A 95 -7.68 11.36 -11.30
C PHE A 95 -9.13 11.73 -11.64
N ASP A 96 -10.01 11.85 -10.64
CA ASP A 96 -11.37 12.40 -10.76
C ASP A 96 -11.31 13.94 -10.90
N VAL A 97 -10.77 14.38 -12.03
CA VAL A 97 -10.57 15.78 -12.37
C VAL A 97 -11.17 16.03 -13.74
N ASP A 98 -11.77 17.21 -13.94
CA ASP A 98 -12.14 17.67 -15.27
C ASP A 98 -10.87 18.03 -16.07
N TRP A 99 -10.30 17.02 -16.71
CA TRP A 99 -9.10 17.14 -17.55
C TRP A 99 -9.31 17.99 -18.81
N VAL A 100 -10.56 18.20 -19.23
CA VAL A 100 -10.89 19.10 -20.35
C VAL A 100 -10.79 20.56 -19.90
N ALA A 101 -11.15 20.85 -18.66
CA ALA A 101 -11.01 22.17 -18.05
C ALA A 101 -9.65 22.44 -17.38
N TYR A 102 -8.81 21.41 -17.19
CA TYR A 102 -7.54 21.55 -16.48
C TYR A 102 -6.52 22.42 -17.24
N ARG A 103 -5.87 23.38 -16.54
CA ARG A 103 -4.95 24.36 -17.15
C ARG A 103 -3.60 24.52 -16.43
N THR A 104 -3.38 23.83 -15.32
CA THR A 104 -2.24 24.11 -14.43
C THR A 104 -1.13 23.10 -14.59
N LEU A 105 0.03 23.51 -15.09
CA LEU A 105 1.20 22.63 -15.11
C LEU A 105 2.01 22.79 -13.81
N GLN A 106 2.26 21.68 -13.11
CA GLN A 106 3.04 21.65 -11.86
C GLN A 106 3.83 20.34 -11.74
N PRO A 107 5.01 20.34 -11.08
CA PRO A 107 5.85 19.14 -11.02
C PRO A 107 5.13 17.91 -10.46
N MET A 108 4.31 18.09 -9.44
CA MET A 108 3.50 17.03 -8.87
C MET A 108 2.30 17.65 -8.15
N ARG A 109 1.12 17.07 -8.37
CA ARG A 109 -0.08 17.42 -7.61
C ARG A 109 -0.01 16.85 -6.19
N VAL A 110 -0.56 17.59 -5.23
CA VAL A 110 -0.53 17.20 -3.81
C VAL A 110 -1.23 15.87 -3.59
N GLU A 111 -2.30 15.62 -4.33
CA GLU A 111 -3.10 14.40 -4.28
C GLU A 111 -2.27 13.17 -4.65
N VAL A 112 -1.50 13.26 -5.74
CA VAL A 112 -0.62 12.16 -6.20
C VAL A 112 0.55 11.97 -5.25
N ALA A 113 1.10 13.06 -4.71
CA ALA A 113 2.14 12.99 -3.68
C ALA A 113 1.63 12.32 -2.39
N ASP A 114 0.42 12.65 -1.95
CA ASP A 114 -0.22 12.01 -0.78
C ASP A 114 -0.47 10.52 -1.03
N PHE A 115 -0.94 10.15 -2.22
CA PHE A 115 -1.10 8.74 -2.62
C PHE A 115 0.23 7.96 -2.50
N LEU A 116 1.31 8.47 -3.09
CA LEU A 116 2.63 7.83 -3.01
C LEU A 116 3.15 7.75 -1.57
N THR A 117 2.88 8.79 -0.77
CA THR A 117 3.23 8.82 0.66
C THR A 117 2.49 7.74 1.44
N ARG A 118 1.16 7.61 1.26
CA ARG A 118 0.35 6.56 1.89
C ARG A 118 0.82 5.17 1.49
N LEU A 119 1.18 4.98 0.23
CA LEU A 119 1.70 3.72 -0.27
C LEU A 119 3.02 3.35 0.42
N ALA A 120 3.93 4.32 0.58
CA ALA A 120 5.18 4.13 1.30
C ALA A 120 4.95 3.83 2.80
N LEU A 121 3.97 4.47 3.43
CA LEU A 121 3.59 4.16 4.81
C LEU A 121 3.08 2.73 4.96
N VAL A 122 2.18 2.30 4.08
CA VAL A 122 1.70 0.90 4.06
C VAL A 122 2.85 -0.08 3.83
N SER A 123 3.82 0.27 2.98
CA SER A 123 5.05 -0.52 2.80
C SER A 123 5.87 -0.66 4.08
N GLY A 124 6.08 0.46 4.78
CA GLY A 124 6.76 0.48 6.07
C GLY A 124 6.02 -0.36 7.11
N ASP A 125 4.69 -0.21 7.20
CA ASP A 125 3.85 -0.94 8.14
C ASP A 125 3.95 -2.46 7.95
N LEU A 126 3.89 -2.91 6.70
CA LEU A 126 3.99 -4.34 6.36
C LEU A 126 5.35 -4.93 6.74
N THR A 127 6.42 -4.19 6.50
CA THR A 127 7.78 -4.65 6.82
C THR A 127 8.06 -4.62 8.32
N LEU A 128 7.69 -3.53 8.99
CA LEU A 128 8.08 -3.26 10.39
C LEU A 128 7.16 -3.94 11.40
N TYR A 129 5.84 -3.92 11.18
CA TYR A 129 4.86 -4.39 12.17
C TYR A 129 4.35 -5.79 11.84
N VAL A 130 4.21 -6.10 10.55
CA VAL A 130 3.66 -7.39 10.10
C VAL A 130 4.76 -8.41 9.80
N GLY A 131 5.96 -7.96 9.42
CA GLY A 131 7.08 -8.83 9.08
C GLY A 131 6.88 -9.57 7.75
N ILE A 132 6.11 -9.00 6.82
CA ILE A 132 5.87 -9.54 5.48
C ILE A 132 6.71 -8.75 4.48
N ASP A 133 7.17 -9.43 3.43
CA ASP A 133 7.77 -8.76 2.27
C ASP A 133 6.74 -7.82 1.61
N ALA A 134 6.93 -6.52 1.84
CA ALA A 134 6.07 -5.48 1.34
C ALA A 134 5.99 -5.49 -0.19
N LYS A 135 7.05 -5.89 -0.91
CA LYS A 135 7.09 -5.86 -2.38
C LYS A 135 6.03 -6.77 -3.00
N GLN A 136 5.88 -7.99 -2.46
CA GLN A 136 4.86 -8.93 -2.95
C GLN A 136 3.44 -8.50 -2.57
N ALA A 137 3.26 -7.97 -1.36
CA ALA A 137 1.95 -7.53 -0.87
C ALA A 137 1.46 -6.28 -1.62
N ILE A 138 2.35 -5.30 -1.82
CA ILE A 138 2.10 -4.06 -2.56
C ILE A 138 1.90 -4.32 -4.04
N GLY A 139 2.60 -5.28 -4.65
CA GLY A 139 2.44 -5.59 -6.07
C GLY A 139 0.98 -5.87 -6.47
N LYS A 140 0.21 -6.55 -5.60
CA LYS A 140 -1.24 -6.76 -5.82
C LYS A 140 -2.05 -5.48 -5.69
N LEU A 141 -1.71 -4.64 -4.71
CA LEU A 141 -2.35 -3.33 -4.51
C LEU A 141 -2.12 -2.43 -5.73
N VAL A 142 -0.88 -2.40 -6.22
CA VAL A 142 -0.45 -1.62 -7.39
C VAL A 142 -1.14 -2.11 -8.66
N ALA A 143 -1.25 -3.42 -8.86
CA ALA A 143 -1.98 -3.96 -10.01
C ALA A 143 -3.46 -3.50 -10.01
N ALA A 144 -4.16 -3.68 -8.89
CA ALA A 144 -5.56 -3.26 -8.76
C ALA A 144 -5.74 -1.74 -8.91
N ALA A 145 -4.78 -0.96 -8.40
CA ALA A 145 -4.73 0.49 -8.56
C ALA A 145 -4.57 0.90 -10.04
N LEU A 146 -3.62 0.30 -10.74
CA LEU A 146 -3.35 0.59 -12.14
C LEU A 146 -4.49 0.13 -13.06
N GLU A 147 -5.18 -0.97 -12.74
CA GLU A 147 -6.40 -1.39 -13.44
C GLU A 147 -7.48 -0.30 -13.37
N LYS A 148 -7.72 0.28 -12.18
CA LYS A 148 -8.67 1.40 -12.06
C LYS A 148 -8.22 2.65 -12.83
N MET A 149 -6.92 2.93 -12.87
CA MET A 149 -6.42 4.05 -13.68
C MET A 149 -6.65 3.83 -15.18
N VAL A 150 -6.53 2.58 -15.65
CA VAL A 150 -6.82 2.25 -17.05
C VAL A 150 -8.27 2.59 -17.39
N ASP A 151 -9.23 2.28 -16.52
CA ASP A 151 -10.64 2.62 -16.74
C ASP A 151 -10.86 4.15 -16.87
N ILE A 152 -10.19 4.94 -16.02
CA ILE A 152 -10.25 6.42 -16.10
C ILE A 152 -9.63 6.92 -17.40
N PHE A 153 -8.45 6.40 -17.75
CA PHE A 153 -7.71 6.83 -18.95
C PHE A 153 -8.41 6.43 -20.25
N GLN A 154 -9.17 5.33 -20.26
CA GLN A 154 -10.04 4.97 -21.39
C GLN A 154 -11.15 6.00 -21.64
N GLY A 155 -11.59 6.71 -20.60
CA GLY A 155 -12.61 7.75 -20.68
C GLY A 155 -12.10 9.10 -21.20
N LEU A 156 -10.78 9.33 -21.24
CA LEU A 156 -10.20 10.61 -21.65
C LEU A 156 -10.49 10.92 -23.12
N ARG A 157 -11.05 12.10 -23.38
CA ARG A 157 -11.34 12.59 -24.73
C ARG A 157 -11.12 14.09 -24.79
N ASP A 158 -10.45 14.52 -25.86
CA ASP A 158 -10.26 15.93 -26.21
C ASP A 158 -9.65 16.76 -25.06
N ILE A 159 -8.73 16.14 -24.30
CA ILE A 159 -8.00 16.81 -23.22
C ILE A 159 -7.06 17.86 -23.80
N THR A 160 -6.76 18.90 -23.02
CA THR A 160 -5.85 19.96 -23.46
C THR A 160 -4.38 19.58 -23.31
N GLU A 161 -3.48 20.30 -23.98
CA GLU A 161 -2.03 20.05 -23.85
C GLU A 161 -1.54 20.18 -22.40
N PRO A 162 -1.93 21.20 -21.60
CA PRO A 162 -1.57 21.24 -20.17
C PRO A 162 -2.04 20.02 -19.38
N ALA A 163 -3.23 19.50 -19.66
CA ALA A 163 -3.77 18.30 -19.02
C ALA A 163 -2.99 17.04 -19.42
N TYR A 164 -2.68 16.90 -20.71
CA TYR A 164 -1.83 15.85 -21.23
C TYR A 164 -0.46 15.85 -20.55
N CYS A 165 0.20 17.01 -20.50
CA CYS A 165 1.50 17.16 -19.86
C CYS A 165 1.46 16.81 -18.37
N GLN A 166 0.46 17.31 -17.64
CA GLN A 166 0.31 17.02 -16.22
C GLN A 166 0.13 15.51 -15.95
N LEU A 167 -0.77 14.85 -16.70
CA LEU A 167 -0.99 13.41 -16.59
C LEU A 167 0.27 12.63 -16.96
N LEU A 168 1.01 13.05 -17.99
CA LEU A 168 2.26 12.39 -18.39
C LEU A 168 3.35 12.52 -17.32
N ILE A 169 3.46 13.68 -16.67
CA ILE A 169 4.38 13.88 -15.54
C ILE A 169 4.03 12.91 -14.41
N GLU A 170 2.76 12.89 -13.98
CA GLU A 170 2.31 12.06 -12.87
C GLU A 170 2.49 10.56 -13.13
N VAL A 171 2.07 10.09 -14.31
CA VAL A 171 2.25 8.69 -14.75
C VAL A 171 3.73 8.33 -14.78
N SER A 172 4.61 9.22 -15.24
CA SER A 172 6.05 8.95 -15.34
C SER A 172 6.75 8.94 -13.98
N VAL A 173 6.33 9.78 -13.04
CA VAL A 173 6.85 9.73 -11.67
C VAL A 173 6.32 8.50 -10.92
N MET A 174 5.05 8.16 -11.10
CA MET A 174 4.47 6.94 -10.52
C MET A 174 5.15 5.68 -11.08
N GLU A 175 5.49 5.62 -12.36
CA GLU A 175 6.22 4.49 -12.96
C GLU A 175 7.61 4.27 -12.32
N LYS A 176 8.28 5.36 -11.93
CA LYS A 176 9.56 5.28 -11.20
C LYS A 176 9.39 4.71 -9.79
N ALA A 177 8.24 4.91 -9.15
CA ALA A 177 7.92 4.39 -7.83
C ALA A 177 7.37 2.97 -7.87
N LEU A 178 6.69 2.61 -8.96
CA LEU A 178 5.90 1.40 -9.09
C LEU A 178 6.28 0.64 -10.36
N PRO A 179 7.13 -0.39 -10.28
CA PRO A 179 7.46 -1.18 -11.47
C PRO A 179 6.24 -1.96 -11.95
N SER A 180 5.63 -1.53 -13.06
CA SER A 180 4.50 -2.22 -13.68
C SER A 180 4.46 -2.01 -15.19
N PRO A 181 4.16 -3.05 -15.99
CA PRO A 181 3.98 -2.92 -17.43
C PRO A 181 2.78 -2.04 -17.82
N MET A 182 1.82 -1.83 -16.90
CA MET A 182 0.58 -1.10 -17.18
C MET A 182 0.81 0.40 -17.45
N PHE A 183 1.93 0.98 -17.01
CA PHE A 183 2.27 2.36 -17.31
C PHE A 183 2.41 2.64 -18.82
N SER A 184 2.88 1.64 -19.59
CA SER A 184 2.89 1.72 -21.06
C SER A 184 1.48 1.83 -21.65
N THR A 185 0.52 1.10 -21.08
CA THR A 185 -0.90 1.14 -21.46
C THR A 185 -1.51 2.50 -21.13
N LEU A 186 -1.23 3.05 -19.95
CA LEU A 186 -1.70 4.38 -19.54
C LEU A 186 -1.19 5.47 -20.49
N ARG A 187 0.09 5.46 -20.86
CA ARG A 187 0.66 6.40 -21.85
C ARG A 187 -0.05 6.31 -23.20
N THR A 188 -0.29 5.09 -23.69
CA THR A 188 -1.00 4.87 -24.96
C THR A 188 -2.43 5.42 -24.92
N LEU A 189 -3.14 5.25 -23.80
CA LEU A 189 -4.49 5.79 -23.63
C LEU A 189 -4.47 7.32 -23.52
N LEU A 190 -3.48 7.88 -22.84
CA LEU A 190 -3.30 9.32 -22.72
C LEU A 190 -3.08 10.00 -24.08
N GLU A 191 -2.24 9.41 -24.93
CA GLU A 191 -2.02 9.89 -26.31
C GLU A 191 -3.30 9.87 -27.14
N LYS A 192 -4.10 8.80 -27.02
CA LYS A 192 -5.41 8.70 -27.69
C LYS A 192 -6.40 9.76 -27.23
N GLY A 193 -6.36 10.13 -25.95
CA GLY A 193 -7.21 11.16 -25.36
C GLY A 193 -6.85 12.58 -25.82
N PHE A 194 -5.56 12.88 -26.00
CA PHE A 194 -5.07 14.21 -26.38
C PHE A 194 -5.27 14.52 -27.88
N ARG A 195 -5.02 13.55 -28.76
CA ARG A 195 -5.14 13.69 -30.24
C ARG A 195 -4.30 14.81 -30.89
N GLY A 196 -3.49 15.55 -30.12
CA GLY A 196 -2.56 16.56 -30.61
C GLY A 196 -1.18 16.00 -30.97
N VAL A 197 -0.34 16.84 -31.55
CA VAL A 197 1.07 16.50 -31.86
C VAL A 197 1.94 16.93 -30.68
N ILE A 198 2.69 15.99 -30.11
CA ILE A 198 3.65 16.28 -29.04
C ILE A 198 4.87 16.96 -29.66
N THR A 199 5.13 18.20 -29.26
CA THR A 199 6.32 18.93 -29.72
C THR A 199 7.56 18.53 -28.91
N GLU A 200 8.75 18.81 -29.45
CA GLU A 200 9.99 18.57 -28.71
C GLU A 200 10.11 19.46 -27.47
N GLU A 201 9.59 20.70 -27.55
CA GLU A 201 9.52 21.61 -26.40
C GLU A 201 8.65 21.05 -25.28
N THR A 202 7.50 20.47 -25.63
CA THR A 202 6.59 19.81 -24.68
C THR A 202 7.30 18.67 -23.93
N LYS A 203 8.08 17.83 -24.64
CA LYS A 203 8.85 16.75 -24.01
C LYS A 203 9.90 17.27 -23.03
N VAL A 204 10.67 18.29 -23.43
CA VAL A 204 11.70 18.90 -22.57
C VAL A 204 11.08 19.47 -21.28
N VAL A 205 9.91 20.10 -21.38
CA VAL A 205 9.19 20.61 -20.21
C VAL A 205 8.73 19.46 -19.31
N VAL A 206 8.13 18.41 -19.87
CA VAL A 206 7.71 17.23 -19.11
C VAL A 206 8.90 16.59 -18.39
N ASP A 207 10.02 16.35 -19.08
CA ASP A 207 11.21 15.72 -18.51
C ASP A 207 11.80 16.53 -17.35
N LYS A 208 11.80 17.86 -17.48
CA LYS A 208 12.21 18.76 -16.40
C LYS A 208 11.30 18.59 -15.18
N TYR A 209 9.98 18.61 -15.39
CA TYR A 209 9.01 18.51 -14.30
C TYR A 209 9.03 17.12 -13.63
N VAL A 210 9.20 16.05 -14.41
CA VAL A 210 9.40 14.69 -13.90
C VAL A 210 10.65 14.61 -13.04
N SER A 211 11.75 15.24 -13.47
CA SER A 211 13.00 15.27 -12.71
C SER A 211 12.85 16.05 -11.39
N GLU A 212 12.23 17.23 -11.44
CA GLU A 212 11.97 18.03 -10.23
C GLU A 212 11.04 17.31 -9.25
N ALA A 213 10.00 16.64 -9.73
CA ALA A 213 9.08 15.86 -8.93
C ALA A 213 9.76 14.65 -8.30
N TYR A 214 10.57 13.93 -9.08
CA TYR A 214 11.34 12.79 -8.60
C TYR A 214 12.28 13.22 -7.47
N GLU A 215 13.07 14.29 -7.64
CA GLU A 215 14.00 14.74 -6.60
C GLU A 215 13.27 15.16 -5.31
N LYS A 216 12.12 15.83 -5.42
CA LYS A 216 11.30 16.19 -4.25
C LYS A 216 10.74 14.96 -3.53
N MET A 217 10.35 13.93 -4.27
CA MET A 217 9.71 12.72 -3.74
C MET A 217 10.67 11.55 -3.58
N LYS A 218 11.97 11.75 -3.78
CA LYS A 218 12.98 10.69 -3.85
C LYS A 218 12.95 9.74 -2.65
N ARG A 219 12.83 10.30 -1.44
CA ARG A 219 12.76 9.54 -0.18
C ARG A 219 11.52 8.66 -0.05
N ILE A 220 10.48 8.90 -0.85
CA ILE A 220 9.24 8.13 -0.91
C ILE A 220 9.29 7.13 -2.07
N ILE A 221 9.85 7.55 -3.21
CA ILE A 221 9.91 6.75 -4.44
C ILE A 221 10.93 5.61 -4.33
N GLU A 222 12.14 5.88 -3.82
CA GLU A 222 13.21 4.87 -3.78
C GLU A 222 12.86 3.65 -2.91
N PRO A 223 12.23 3.79 -1.72
CA PRO A 223 11.82 2.63 -0.93
C PRO A 223 10.66 1.81 -1.51
N LEU A 224 9.95 2.33 -2.51
CA LEU A 224 8.83 1.64 -3.15
C LEU A 224 9.25 0.73 -4.32
N ASN A 225 10.45 0.95 -4.87
CA ASN A 225 11.02 0.20 -6.01
C ASN A 225 11.84 -1.01 -5.55
#